data_AF-A0A5C6Z9U0-F1
#
_entry.id   AF-A0A5C6Z9U0-F1
#
_cell.length_a   1.000
_cell.length_b   1.000
_cell.length_c   1.000
_cell.angle_alpha   90.00
_cell.angle_beta   90.00
_cell.angle_gamma   90.00
#
_symmetry.space_group_name_H-M   'P 1'
#
loop_
_entity.id
_entity.type
_entity.pdbx_description
1 polymer ?
#
loop_
_entity_poly.entity_id
_entity_poly.type
_entity_poly.pdbx_seq_one_letter_code
_entity_poly.pdbx_strand_id
1 'polypeptide(L)'
;MRIIEINGNKFSNMKGFYREVESKMTFGLNWKIGRNLNAFNDVLYGGFGVHDVDERYTLKWHRSEKSKSELKYYDRIIEIIKEHENIELQLT
;
A
#
# COMPACT_ATOMS: atom_id res chain seq x y z
N MET A 1 -1.53 -16.91 6.38
CA MET A 1 -1.73 -15.45 6.41
C MET A 1 -0.75 -14.83 5.43
N ARG A 2 -1.24 -14.05 4.47
CA ARG A 2 -0.40 -13.43 3.44
C ARG A 2 0.41 -12.28 4.01
N ILE A 3 1.62 -12.07 3.50
CA ILE A 3 2.46 -10.93 3.82
C ILE A 3 2.73 -10.16 2.53
N ILE A 4 2.46 -8.86 2.55
CA ILE A 4 2.76 -7.94 1.45
C ILE A 4 3.80 -6.95 1.96
N GLU A 5 4.87 -6.74 1.19
CA GLU A 5 6.01 -5.93 1.60
C GLU A 5 6.19 -4.70 0.72
N ILE A 6 6.14 -3.53 1.33
CA ILE A 6 6.46 -2.23 0.72
C ILE A 6 7.84 -1.79 1.21
N ASN A 7 8.70 -1.34 0.30
CA ASN A 7 10.03 -0.85 0.66
C ASN A 7 10.18 0.65 0.40
N GLY A 8 10.26 1.45 1.46
CA GLY A 8 10.44 2.91 1.44
C GLY A 8 11.71 3.39 0.74
N ASN A 9 12.70 2.52 0.50
CA ASN A 9 13.86 2.88 -0.33
C ASN A 9 13.56 2.89 -1.84
N LYS A 10 12.43 2.34 -2.28
CA LYS A 10 12.03 2.27 -3.71
C LYS A 10 11.34 3.55 -4.22
N PHE A 11 11.07 4.50 -3.33
CA PHE A 11 10.43 5.76 -3.69
C PHE A 11 10.91 6.91 -2.79
N SER A 12 10.68 8.13 -3.24
CA SER A 12 10.96 9.36 -2.47
C SER A 12 9.90 10.44 -2.67
N ASN A 13 8.74 10.05 -3.20
CA ASN A 13 7.59 10.91 -3.43
C ASN A 13 6.33 10.06 -3.68
N MET A 14 5.17 10.72 -3.73
CA MET A 14 3.87 10.08 -3.94
C MET A 14 3.78 9.25 -5.23
N LYS A 15 4.35 9.73 -6.34
CA LYS A 15 4.33 8.98 -7.62
C LYS A 15 5.12 7.68 -7.50
N GLY A 16 6.25 7.70 -6.80
CA GLY A 16 7.02 6.50 -6.48
C GLY A 16 6.26 5.54 -5.59
N PHE A 17 5.64 6.06 -4.52
CA PHE A 17 4.82 5.26 -3.61
C PHE A 17 3.71 4.50 -4.33
N TYR A 18 2.91 5.18 -5.16
CA TYR A 18 1.84 4.51 -5.90
C TYR A 18 2.35 3.44 -6.88
N ARG A 19 3.57 3.58 -7.42
CA ARG A 19 4.17 2.54 -8.28
C ARG A 19 4.58 1.31 -7.47
N GLU A 20 5.14 1.52 -6.27
CA GLU A 20 5.49 0.42 -5.37
C GLU A 20 4.22 -0.33 -4.93
N VAL A 21 3.18 0.38 -4.49
CA VAL A 21 1.87 -0.21 -4.16
C VAL A 21 1.33 -1.02 -5.34
N GLU A 22 1.23 -0.42 -6.53
CA GLU A 22 0.74 -1.12 -7.72
C GLU A 22 1.54 -2.41 -7.99
N SER A 23 2.87 -2.35 -7.88
CA SER A 23 3.75 -3.49 -8.12
C SER A 23 3.62 -4.59 -7.07
N LYS A 24 3.24 -4.26 -5.84
CA LYS A 24 3.20 -5.21 -4.72
C LYS A 24 1.81 -5.76 -4.44
N MET A 25 0.78 -5.02 -4.84
CA MET A 25 -0.61 -5.29 -4.46
C MET A 25 -1.53 -5.55 -5.65
N THR A 26 -1.03 -5.47 -6.88
CA THR A 26 -1.80 -5.83 -8.07
C THR A 26 -1.05 -6.81 -8.96
N PHE A 27 -1.78 -7.66 -9.67
CA PHE A 27 -1.23 -8.62 -10.62
C PHE A 27 -2.23 -8.88 -11.75
N GLY A 28 -1.72 -8.99 -12.99
CA GLY A 28 -2.56 -9.34 -14.15
C GLY A 28 -3.48 -8.24 -14.68
N LEU A 29 -3.38 -7.01 -14.18
CA LEU A 29 -4.17 -5.88 -14.70
C LEU A 29 -3.65 -5.43 -16.07
N ASN A 30 -4.55 -5.21 -17.03
CA ASN A 30 -4.24 -4.58 -18.32
C ASN A 30 -4.36 -3.04 -18.29
N TRP A 31 -4.57 -2.47 -17.10
CA TRP A 31 -4.66 -1.04 -16.83
C TRP A 31 -3.83 -0.67 -15.60
N LYS A 32 -3.69 0.64 -15.35
CA LYS A 32 -2.90 1.20 -14.23
C LYS A 32 -3.81 1.82 -13.19
N ILE A 33 -3.51 1.59 -11.91
CA ILE A 33 -4.31 2.18 -10.82
C ILE A 33 -4.18 3.70 -10.80
N GLY A 34 -5.22 4.36 -10.28
CA GLY A 34 -5.21 5.80 -10.05
C GLY A 34 -4.06 6.23 -9.13
N ARG A 35 -3.52 7.43 -9.35
CA ARG A 35 -2.41 8.00 -8.55
C ARG A 35 -2.92 8.97 -7.49
N ASN A 36 -3.85 8.49 -6.67
CA ASN A 36 -4.49 9.24 -5.59
C ASN A 36 -4.81 8.30 -4.41
N LEU A 37 -5.25 8.87 -3.28
CA LEU A 37 -5.53 8.10 -2.06
C LEU A 37 -6.78 7.22 -2.15
N ASN A 38 -7.77 7.57 -2.99
CA ASN A 38 -8.95 6.74 -3.19
C ASN A 38 -8.57 5.43 -3.89
N ALA A 39 -7.81 5.50 -4.98
CA ALA A 39 -7.33 4.30 -5.67
C ALA A 39 -6.37 3.46 -4.80
N PHE A 40 -5.59 4.09 -3.92
CA PHE A 40 -4.82 3.37 -2.92
C PHE A 40 -5.73 2.61 -1.94
N ASN A 41 -6.76 3.28 -1.43
CA ASN A 41 -7.76 2.67 -0.53
C ASN A 41 -8.47 1.48 -1.20
N ASP A 42 -8.85 1.60 -2.47
CA ASP A 42 -9.47 0.52 -3.24
C ASP A 42 -8.55 -0.71 -3.31
N VAL A 43 -7.25 -0.50 -3.57
CA VAL A 43 -6.28 -1.60 -3.64
C VAL A 43 -6.11 -2.33 -2.31
N LEU A 44 -6.27 -1.64 -1.16
CA LEU A 44 -6.20 -2.28 0.15
C LEU A 44 -7.33 -3.28 0.41
N TYR A 45 -8.52 -3.06 -0.17
CA TYR A 45 -9.66 -3.98 -0.08
C TYR A 45 -9.39 -5.30 -0.80
N GLY A 46 -8.55 -5.31 -1.85
CA GLY A 46 -8.22 -6.50 -2.63
C GLY A 46 -9.07 -6.67 -3.89
N GLY A 47 -8.97 -7.85 -4.52
CA GLY A 47 -9.61 -8.12 -5.82
C GLY A 47 -8.80 -7.67 -7.04
N PHE A 48 -7.55 -7.25 -6.84
CA PHE A 48 -6.64 -6.80 -7.92
C PHE A 48 -5.57 -7.86 -8.27
N GLY A 49 -5.82 -9.13 -7.96
CA GLY A 49 -5.01 -10.27 -8.38
C GLY A 49 -3.90 -10.70 -7.42
N VAL A 50 -3.62 -9.94 -6.36
CA VAL A 50 -2.64 -10.35 -5.32
C VAL A 50 -3.33 -11.01 -4.12
N HIS A 51 -4.44 -10.45 -3.66
CA HIS A 51 -5.24 -10.97 -2.56
C HIS A 51 -6.73 -10.77 -2.85
N ASP A 52 -7.56 -11.60 -2.24
CA ASP A 52 -9.00 -11.55 -2.41
C ASP A 52 -9.61 -10.35 -1.65
N VAL A 53 -10.86 -10.01 -2.00
CA VAL A 53 -11.61 -8.94 -1.34
C VAL A 53 -11.77 -9.28 0.15
N ASP A 54 -11.43 -8.34 1.03
CA ASP A 54 -11.46 -8.45 2.49
C ASP A 54 -10.60 -9.60 3.07
N GLU A 55 -9.68 -10.18 2.27
CA GLU A 55 -8.73 -11.18 2.76
C GLU A 55 -7.92 -10.59 3.94
N ARG A 56 -7.69 -11.37 4.99
CA ARG A 56 -6.84 -10.95 6.12
C ARG A 56 -5.36 -11.12 5.78
N TYR A 57 -4.57 -10.05 5.87
CA TYR A 57 -3.14 -10.07 5.58
C TYR A 57 -2.32 -9.12 6.45
N THR A 58 -1.00 -9.31 6.43
CA THR A 58 -0.04 -8.40 7.04
C THR A 58 0.57 -7.50 5.97
N LEU A 59 0.53 -6.18 6.19
CA LEU A 59 1.25 -5.20 5.37
C LEU A 59 2.51 -4.78 6.13
N LYS A 60 3.68 -5.20 5.63
CA LYS A 60 4.97 -4.79 6.17
C LYS A 60 5.53 -3.63 5.36
N TRP A 61 5.74 -2.49 6.02
CA TRP A 61 6.36 -1.32 5.42
C TRP A 61 7.76 -1.13 5.98
N HIS A 62 8.76 -1.44 5.16
CA HIS A 62 10.16 -1.25 5.47
C HIS A 62 10.63 0.17 5.18
N ARG A 63 11.48 0.72 6.04
CA ARG A 63 11.96 2.11 5.94
C ARG A 63 10.79 3.11 5.94
N SER A 64 9.83 2.88 6.82
CA SER A 64 8.64 3.74 6.92
C SER A 64 8.99 5.15 7.43
N GLU A 65 9.98 5.29 8.32
CA GLU A 65 10.44 6.61 8.79
C GLU A 65 11.02 7.49 7.67
N LYS A 66 11.75 6.90 6.72
CA LYS A 66 12.17 7.61 5.50
C LYS A 66 10.94 8.08 4.73
N SER A 67 9.97 7.19 4.54
CA SER A 67 8.72 7.49 3.83
C SER A 67 7.95 8.63 4.52
N LYS A 68 7.97 8.70 5.85
CA LYS A 68 7.36 9.79 6.64
C LYS A 68 7.94 11.16 6.31
N SER A 69 9.26 11.24 6.12
CA SER A 69 9.91 12.50 5.73
C SER A 69 9.68 12.92 4.27
N GLU A 70 9.26 12.01 3.40
CA GLU A 70 9.21 12.24 1.93
C GLU A 70 7.79 12.23 1.34
N LEU A 71 6.84 11.56 1.99
CA LEU A 71 5.46 11.45 1.51
C LEU A 71 4.59 12.54 2.09
N LYS A 72 4.06 13.40 1.21
CA LYS A 72 3.15 14.50 1.53
C LYS A 72 1.96 14.09 2.42
N TYR A 73 1.48 12.85 2.28
CA TYR A 73 0.28 12.35 2.95
C TYR A 73 0.56 11.15 3.84
N TYR A 74 1.78 11.01 4.37
CA TYR A 74 2.18 9.83 5.15
C TYR A 74 1.19 9.49 6.27
N ASP A 75 0.87 10.45 7.14
CA ASP A 75 -0.03 10.19 8.27
C ASP A 75 -1.43 9.75 7.79
N ARG A 76 -1.97 10.41 6.74
CA ARG A 76 -3.26 10.00 6.17
C ARG A 76 -3.21 8.61 5.52
N ILE A 77 -2.10 8.21 4.92
CA ILE A 77 -1.93 6.84 4.38
C ILE A 77 -1.97 5.83 5.53
N ILE A 78 -1.31 6.10 6.65
CA ILE A 78 -1.32 5.22 7.83
C ILE A 78 -2.73 5.14 8.42
N GLU A 79 -3.46 6.25 8.51
CA GLU A 79 -4.86 6.25 8.94
C GLU A 79 -5.72 5.38 8.02
N ILE A 80 -5.63 5.56 6.70
CA ILE A 80 -6.37 4.75 5.73
C ILE A 80 -6.08 3.26 5.94
N ILE A 81 -4.82 2.86 6.10
CA ILE A 81 -4.50 1.44 6.33
C ILE A 81 -5.13 0.94 7.64
N LYS A 82 -5.14 1.76 8.69
CA LYS A 82 -5.70 1.40 10.01
C LYS A 82 -7.23 1.39 10.05
N GLU A 83 -7.90 2.04 9.11
CA GLU A 83 -9.36 1.97 8.94
C GLU A 83 -9.82 0.58 8.45
N HIS A 84 -8.90 -0.27 7.95
CA HIS A 84 -9.18 -1.64 7.49
C HIS A 84 -8.90 -2.67 8.59
N GLU A 85 -9.95 -3.32 9.10
CA GLU A 85 -9.84 -4.30 10.19
C GLU A 85 -9.12 -5.61 9.80
N ASN A 86 -9.09 -5.93 8.51
CA ASN A 86 -8.44 -7.12 7.95
C ASN A 86 -6.93 -6.95 7.72
N ILE A 87 -6.37 -5.75 7.96
CA ILE A 87 -4.94 -5.47 7.73
C ILE A 87 -4.19 -5.38 9.06
N GLU A 88 -3.18 -6.22 9.21
CA GLU A 88 -2.16 -6.06 10.25
C GLU A 88 -1.00 -5.21 9.71
N LEU A 89 -0.90 -3.95 10.12
CA LEU A 89 0.17 -3.05 9.69
C LEU A 89 1.41 -3.18 10.59
N GLN A 90 2.57 -3.41 9.96
CA GLN A 90 3.87 -3.45 10.63
C GLN A 90 4.82 -2.44 9.98
N LEU A 91 5.35 -1.51 10.78
CA LEU A 91 6.26 -0.45 10.35
C LEU A 91 7.68 -0.75 10.85
N THR A 92 8.69 -0.66 9.97
CA THR A 92 10.11 -0.91 10.27
C THR A 92 11.03 0.08 9.58
#